data_AF-A0A1F5RCY9-F1
#
_entry.id   AF-A0A1F5RCY9-F1
#
_cell.length_a   1.000
_cell.length_b   1.000
_cell.length_c   1.000
_cell.angle_alpha   90.00
_cell.angle_beta   90.00
_cell.angle_gamma   90.00
#
_symmetry.space_group_name_H-M   'P 1'
#
loop_
_entity.id
_entity.type
_entity.pdbx_description
1 polymer ?
#
loop_
_entity_poly.entity_id
_entity_poly.type
_entity_poly.pdbx_seq_one_letter_code
_entity_poly.pdbx_strand_id
1 'polypeptide(L)'
;MIRLTQGNLLEAPAEALVNTVNEKGVMGKGIALMFKETFPESAKAYQAAARRGEVQVGKVFVTERIGNGGPRWIIHFPTKKHWRNPSRVEWVRDGLQDLVRVIRQLGIRSIALPPLGSGQGQLDWNLVRAAIESAMEELADVDVLVFEPTSAYLSAPKQSGVKALTAARALIAELVRRYSVLGLDCSMLEVQKLAWFLQRAILSMGLKDPLRLEFSPDNYGPYADRLRHLLDSLDGSYLHSEKRIADSGPFEPIWFEAARREEVAAYLHSQGAADYIPALEKTTALIDGFESPLGMELLATVDWILQERKPEQSVSAVRNELKRWPGRVEAGQRKLRLFDDRLVGLALQRLVGGQPLEGQKSS
;
A
#
# COMPACT_ATOMS: atom_id res chain seq x y z
N MET A 1 -21.06 4.52 29.84
CA MET A 1 -22.07 4.12 28.82
C MET A 1 -21.33 3.73 27.54
N ILE A 2 -21.66 2.58 26.91
CA ILE A 2 -21.05 2.14 25.64
C ILE A 2 -21.99 2.48 24.48
N ARG A 3 -21.49 3.16 23.45
CA ARG A 3 -22.23 3.47 22.22
C ARG A 3 -21.46 2.97 21.01
N LEU A 4 -22.14 2.20 20.16
CA LEU A 4 -21.62 1.80 18.85
C LEU A 4 -21.91 2.90 17.83
N THR A 5 -20.94 3.18 16.97
CA THR A 5 -21.08 4.19 15.93
C THR A 5 -20.24 3.85 14.70
N GLN A 6 -20.41 4.64 13.64
CA GLN A 6 -19.62 4.58 12.41
C GLN A 6 -19.11 5.97 12.07
N GLY A 7 -18.06 6.07 11.26
CA GLY A 7 -17.47 7.34 10.82
C GLY A 7 -15.97 7.45 11.12
N ASN A 8 -15.46 8.69 11.17
CA ASN A 8 -14.05 8.95 11.39
C ASN A 8 -13.70 9.01 12.88
N LEU A 9 -12.95 8.02 13.38
CA LEU A 9 -12.51 7.96 14.77
C LEU A 9 -11.68 9.19 15.19
N LEU A 10 -10.91 9.78 14.27
CA LEU A 10 -10.07 10.93 14.57
C LEU A 10 -10.87 12.21 14.91
N GLU A 11 -12.14 12.25 14.52
CA GLU A 11 -13.07 13.35 14.80
C GLU A 11 -13.95 13.08 16.01
N ALA A 12 -13.77 11.94 16.69
CA ALA A 12 -14.58 11.58 17.83
C ALA A 12 -14.41 12.61 18.98
N PRO A 13 -15.51 13.13 19.56
CA PRO A 13 -15.47 14.07 20.68
C PRO A 13 -15.16 13.33 21.99
N ALA A 14 -13.90 12.92 22.16
CA ALA A 14 -13.44 12.15 23.31
C ALA A 14 -12.10 12.67 23.85
N GLU A 15 -11.85 12.50 25.15
CA GLU A 15 -10.59 12.85 25.80
C GLU A 15 -9.43 11.94 25.36
N ALA A 16 -9.73 10.68 25.03
CA ALA A 16 -8.76 9.70 24.58
C ALA A 16 -9.17 9.04 23.25
N LEU A 17 -8.22 8.93 22.32
CA LEU A 17 -8.41 8.15 21.09
C LEU A 17 -7.48 6.94 21.08
N VAL A 18 -8.03 5.77 20.72
CA VAL A 18 -7.26 4.54 20.61
C VAL A 18 -6.79 4.31 19.18
N ASN A 19 -5.50 4.06 19.03
CA ASN A 19 -4.84 3.73 17.78
C ASN A 19 -4.35 2.28 17.80
N THR A 20 -4.77 1.45 16.84
CA THR A 20 -4.23 0.08 16.73
C THR A 20 -2.85 0.07 16.08
N VAL A 21 -1.85 -0.44 16.78
CA VAL A 21 -0.45 -0.42 16.33
C VAL A 21 0.20 -1.81 16.36
N ASN A 22 1.49 -1.89 15.99
CA ASN A 22 2.32 -3.07 16.14
C ASN A 22 3.57 -2.81 17.01
N GLU A 23 4.32 -3.84 17.37
CA GLU A 23 5.55 -3.70 18.18
C GLU A 23 6.75 -3.16 17.37
N LYS A 24 6.67 -3.12 16.04
CA LYS A 24 7.81 -2.72 15.16
C LYS A 24 7.85 -1.22 14.83
N GLY A 25 6.95 -0.41 15.37
CA GLY A 25 6.95 1.04 15.11
C GLY A 25 6.44 1.44 13.73
N VAL A 26 5.78 0.53 13.00
CA VAL A 26 5.36 0.79 11.61
C VAL A 26 3.90 1.25 11.57
N MET A 27 3.67 2.47 11.07
CA MET A 27 2.34 3.07 10.87
C MET A 27 2.15 3.39 9.38
N GLY A 28 1.95 2.36 8.57
CA GLY A 28 2.00 2.47 7.09
C GLY A 28 0.67 2.28 6.37
N LYS A 29 -0.41 1.92 7.07
CA LYS A 29 -1.73 1.68 6.49
C LYS A 29 -2.84 1.82 7.54
N GLY A 30 -4.07 2.02 7.07
CA GLY A 30 -5.30 2.08 7.85
C GLY A 30 -5.26 3.18 8.92
N ILE A 31 -5.94 2.93 10.04
CA ILE A 31 -6.05 3.88 11.13
C ILE A 31 -4.69 4.32 11.69
N ALA A 32 -3.70 3.42 11.75
CA ALA A 32 -2.36 3.73 12.24
C ALA A 32 -1.67 4.83 11.40
N LEU A 33 -1.83 4.80 10.07
CA LEU A 33 -1.32 5.84 9.18
C LEU A 33 -2.05 7.18 9.42
N MET A 34 -3.37 7.15 9.57
CA MET A 34 -4.16 8.36 9.82
C MET A 34 -3.76 9.03 11.15
N PHE A 35 -3.51 8.25 12.21
CA PHE A 35 -2.96 8.77 13.47
C PHE A 35 -1.55 9.34 13.29
N LYS A 36 -0.69 8.72 12.46
CA LYS A 36 0.67 9.22 12.21
C LYS A 36 0.67 10.61 11.58
N GLU A 37 -0.24 10.84 10.63
CA GLU A 37 -0.38 12.12 9.95
C GLU A 37 -1.05 13.17 10.84
N THR A 38 -2.08 12.77 11.59
CA THR A 38 -2.87 13.69 12.44
C THR A 38 -2.14 14.07 13.73
N PHE A 39 -1.40 13.13 14.32
CA PHE A 39 -0.68 13.31 15.59
C PHE A 39 0.81 12.95 15.43
N PRO A 40 1.59 13.72 14.66
CA PRO A 40 2.96 13.37 14.29
C PRO A 40 3.91 13.28 15.49
N GLU A 41 3.69 14.06 16.55
CA GLU A 41 4.48 14.01 17.78
C GLU A 41 4.25 12.71 18.57
N SER A 42 2.98 12.33 18.75
CA SER A 42 2.57 11.06 19.34
C SER A 42 3.15 9.87 18.56
N ALA A 43 3.10 9.92 17.22
CA ALA A 43 3.68 8.90 16.36
C ALA A 43 5.20 8.79 16.51
N LYS A 44 5.94 9.91 16.59
CA LYS A 44 7.38 9.90 16.84
C LYS A 44 7.71 9.26 18.20
N ALA A 45 6.96 9.60 19.25
CA ALA A 45 7.14 9.03 20.58
C ALA A 45 6.91 7.51 20.59
N TYR A 46 5.81 7.05 19.98
CA TYR A 46 5.54 5.62 19.80
C TYR A 46 6.64 4.90 19.01
N GLN A 47 7.11 5.49 17.90
CA GLN A 47 8.17 4.89 17.09
C GLN A 47 9.48 4.75 17.86
N ALA A 48 9.83 5.74 18.67
CA ALA A 48 11.00 5.70 19.53
C ALA A 48 10.87 4.60 20.61
N ALA A 49 9.71 4.49 21.26
CA ALA A 49 9.42 3.44 22.25
C ALA A 49 9.47 2.03 21.63
N ALA A 50 8.89 1.86 20.43
CA ALA A 50 8.93 0.60 19.70
C ALA A 50 10.37 0.17 19.34
N ARG A 51 11.23 1.12 18.94
CA ARG A 51 12.66 0.85 18.68
C ARG A 51 13.41 0.40 19.94
N ARG A 52 12.99 0.87 21.13
CA ARG A 52 13.54 0.45 22.43
C ARG A 52 12.93 -0.85 22.96
N GLY A 53 11.96 -1.46 22.26
CA GLY A 53 11.29 -2.68 22.70
C GLY A 53 10.26 -2.48 23.82
N GLU A 54 9.87 -1.24 24.07
CA GLU A 54 8.94 -0.85 25.15
C GLU A 54 7.47 -1.05 24.77
N VAL A 55 7.18 -1.20 23.48
CA VAL A 55 5.84 -1.48 22.96
C VAL A 55 5.66 -2.99 22.80
N GLN A 56 4.72 -3.57 23.53
CA GLN A 56 4.44 -5.00 23.54
C GLN A 56 2.93 -5.27 23.52
N VAL A 57 2.51 -6.32 22.82
CA VAL A 57 1.12 -6.80 22.90
C VAL A 57 0.71 -7.06 24.36
N GLY A 58 -0.54 -6.72 24.69
CA GLY A 58 -1.04 -6.77 26.05
C GLY A 58 -0.76 -5.54 26.91
N LYS A 59 0.03 -4.57 26.44
CA LYS A 59 0.26 -3.30 27.13
C LYS A 59 0.03 -2.11 26.21
N VAL A 60 -0.80 -1.17 26.62
CA VAL A 60 -1.03 0.05 25.84
C VAL A 60 0.11 1.04 26.07
N PHE A 61 0.50 1.76 25.02
CA PHE A 61 1.48 2.83 25.10
C PHE A 61 0.76 4.18 24.96
N VAL A 62 0.88 5.04 25.97
CA VAL A 62 0.12 6.30 26.05
C VAL A 62 1.01 7.48 25.74
N THR A 63 0.48 8.44 24.99
CA THR A 63 1.11 9.74 24.78
C THR A 63 0.13 10.84 25.17
N GLU A 64 0.63 11.85 25.87
CA GLU A 64 -0.13 13.04 26.24
C GLU A 64 0.08 14.14 25.18
N ARG A 65 -0.99 14.84 24.83
CA ARG A 65 -0.95 16.04 24.01
C ARG A 65 -1.09 17.27 24.90
N ILE A 66 -0.17 18.22 24.75
CA ILE A 66 -0.21 19.51 25.43
C ILE A 66 -0.79 20.53 24.45
N GLY A 67 -2.02 20.99 24.66
CA GLY A 67 -2.66 21.99 23.80
C GLY A 67 -4.14 22.18 24.07
N ASN A 68 -4.71 23.27 23.55
CA ASN A 68 -6.14 23.56 23.65
C ASN A 68 -6.88 22.94 22.46
N GLY A 69 -7.72 21.92 22.73
CA GLY A 69 -8.61 21.31 21.74
C GLY A 69 -8.20 19.92 21.24
N GLY A 70 -9.22 19.09 20.95
CA GLY A 70 -9.06 17.68 20.56
C GLY A 70 -8.73 16.76 21.75
N PRO A 71 -8.38 15.48 21.49
CA PRO A 71 -8.12 14.51 22.54
C PRO A 71 -6.83 14.84 23.28
N ARG A 72 -6.86 14.78 24.61
CA ARG A 72 -5.68 14.90 25.47
C ARG A 72 -4.76 13.68 25.36
N TRP A 73 -5.35 12.50 25.17
CA TRP A 73 -4.61 11.23 25.19
C TRP A 73 -4.69 10.52 23.85
N ILE A 74 -3.54 10.10 23.34
CA ILE A 74 -3.46 9.13 22.24
C ILE A 74 -2.92 7.83 22.81
N ILE A 75 -3.74 6.78 22.74
CA ILE A 75 -3.45 5.47 23.31
C ILE A 75 -3.13 4.50 22.17
N HIS A 76 -1.88 4.11 22.05
CA HIS A 76 -1.42 3.12 21.08
C HIS A 76 -1.63 1.72 21.64
N PHE A 77 -2.60 1.01 21.06
CA PHE A 77 -2.99 -0.35 21.44
C PHE A 77 -2.32 -1.37 20.52
N PRO A 78 -1.32 -2.14 20.99
CA PRO A 78 -0.61 -3.09 20.14
C PRO A 78 -1.47 -4.33 19.89
N THR A 79 -1.97 -4.44 18.65
CA THR A 79 -2.79 -5.59 18.20
C THR A 79 -1.95 -6.60 17.41
N LYS A 80 -0.67 -6.31 17.17
CA LYS A 80 0.21 -7.17 16.37
C LYS A 80 1.65 -7.09 16.84
N LYS A 81 2.37 -8.23 16.81
CA LYS A 81 3.83 -8.22 16.96
C LYS A 81 4.52 -7.64 15.72
N HIS A 82 4.20 -8.18 14.55
CA HIS A 82 4.70 -7.67 13.26
C HIS A 82 3.53 -7.27 12.37
N TRP A 83 3.66 -6.14 11.67
CA TRP A 83 2.61 -5.60 10.79
C TRP A 83 2.20 -6.53 9.63
N ARG A 84 3.02 -7.53 9.29
CA ARG A 84 2.78 -8.50 8.21
C ARG A 84 1.90 -9.67 8.63
N ASN A 85 1.79 -9.92 9.94
CA ASN A 85 1.09 -11.07 10.50
C ASN A 85 -0.34 -10.68 10.95
N PRO A 86 -1.27 -11.64 11.06
CA PRO A 86 -2.60 -11.39 11.62
C PRO A 86 -2.53 -11.03 13.12
N SER A 87 -3.63 -10.48 13.63
CA SER A 87 -3.82 -10.22 15.06
C SER A 87 -4.21 -11.52 15.79
N ARG A 88 -4.26 -11.49 17.12
CA ARG A 88 -4.74 -12.59 17.96
C ARG A 88 -5.68 -12.05 19.03
N VAL A 89 -6.71 -12.83 19.38
CA VAL A 89 -7.75 -12.38 20.33
C VAL A 89 -7.19 -12.22 21.75
N GLU A 90 -6.17 -13.01 22.12
CA GLU A 90 -5.51 -12.92 23.42
C GLU A 90 -4.84 -11.55 23.60
N TRP A 91 -4.17 -11.04 22.56
CA TRP A 91 -3.55 -9.72 22.58
C TRP A 91 -4.56 -8.59 22.78
N VAL A 92 -5.77 -8.76 22.22
CA VAL A 92 -6.87 -7.80 22.41
C VAL A 92 -7.38 -7.85 23.85
N ARG A 93 -7.59 -9.05 24.41
CA ARG A 93 -8.04 -9.19 25.81
C ARG A 93 -7.04 -8.62 26.81
N ASP A 94 -5.77 -8.99 26.69
CA ASP A 94 -4.70 -8.50 27.56
C ASP A 94 -4.57 -6.97 27.45
N GLY A 95 -4.62 -6.44 26.22
CA GLY A 95 -4.53 -5.00 25.98
C GLY A 95 -5.74 -4.24 26.51
N LEU A 96 -6.94 -4.83 26.50
CA LEU A 96 -8.15 -4.23 27.07
C LEU A 96 -8.07 -4.16 28.60
N GLN A 97 -7.53 -5.18 29.26
CA GLN A 97 -7.28 -5.14 30.70
C GLN A 97 -6.31 -4.01 31.08
N ASP A 98 -5.21 -3.87 30.32
CA ASP A 98 -4.26 -2.77 30.55
C ASP A 98 -4.85 -1.41 30.21
N LEU A 99 -5.74 -1.33 29.19
CA LEU A 99 -6.47 -0.12 28.85
C LEU A 99 -7.37 0.35 30.00
N VAL A 100 -8.13 -0.55 30.63
CA VAL A 100 -8.97 -0.23 31.80
C VAL A 100 -8.12 0.34 32.95
N ARG A 101 -6.96 -0.28 33.21
CA ARG A 101 -6.00 0.22 34.21
C ARG A 101 -5.54 1.65 33.89
N VAL A 102 -5.19 1.93 32.63
CA VAL A 102 -4.77 3.25 32.16
C VAL A 102 -5.89 4.29 32.26
N ILE A 103 -7.12 3.93 31.88
CA ILE A 103 -8.29 4.82 31.98
C ILE A 103 -8.48 5.27 33.43
N ARG A 104 -8.46 4.34 34.39
CA ARG A 104 -8.57 4.65 35.83
C ARG A 104 -7.40 5.51 36.31
N GLN A 105 -6.17 5.15 35.94
CA GLN A 105 -4.96 5.85 36.38
C GLN A 105 -4.93 7.32 35.91
N LEU A 106 -5.37 7.57 34.68
CA LEU A 106 -5.35 8.90 34.06
C LEU A 106 -6.66 9.68 34.27
N GLY A 107 -7.67 9.07 34.87
CA GLY A 107 -8.98 9.68 35.09
C GLY A 107 -9.71 10.04 33.79
N ILE A 108 -9.53 9.24 32.73
CA ILE A 108 -10.15 9.49 31.42
C ILE A 108 -11.67 9.32 31.52
N ARG A 109 -12.43 10.34 31.12
CA ARG A 109 -13.90 10.35 31.18
C ARG A 109 -14.57 9.98 29.86
N SER A 110 -13.88 10.13 28.74
CA SER A 110 -14.41 9.72 27.43
C SER A 110 -13.31 9.15 26.53
N ILE A 111 -13.64 8.05 25.85
CA ILE A 111 -12.70 7.32 24.99
C ILE A 111 -13.36 6.80 23.72
N ALA A 112 -12.65 6.89 22.60
CA ALA A 112 -13.07 6.30 21.32
C ALA A 112 -12.16 5.12 20.91
N LEU A 113 -12.76 3.97 20.61
CA LEU A 113 -12.08 2.74 20.21
C LEU A 113 -12.41 2.35 18.75
N PRO A 114 -11.42 1.94 17.96
CA PRO A 114 -11.64 1.30 16.67
C PRO A 114 -11.96 -0.20 16.83
N PRO A 115 -12.31 -0.90 15.74
CA PRO A 115 -12.51 -2.34 15.77
C PRO A 115 -11.18 -3.07 15.91
N LEU A 116 -10.77 -3.30 17.16
CA LEU A 116 -9.43 -3.76 17.56
C LEU A 116 -9.02 -5.05 16.84
N GLY A 117 -8.18 -4.92 15.81
CA GLY A 117 -7.67 -6.08 15.07
C GLY A 117 -8.67 -6.76 14.12
N SER A 118 -9.90 -6.27 13.96
CA SER A 118 -10.89 -6.90 13.06
C SER A 118 -10.73 -6.50 11.59
N GLY A 119 -10.05 -5.39 11.28
CA GLY A 119 -9.71 -5.01 9.90
C GLY A 119 -8.48 -5.75 9.40
N GLN A 120 -7.34 -5.04 9.30
CA GLN A 120 -6.07 -5.61 8.85
C GLN A 120 -5.55 -6.78 9.71
N GLY A 121 -6.09 -6.96 10.92
CA GLY A 121 -5.76 -8.07 11.82
C GLY A 121 -6.60 -9.33 11.62
N GLN A 122 -7.69 -9.26 10.84
CA GLN A 122 -8.57 -10.37 10.46
C GLN A 122 -9.26 -11.09 11.64
N LEU A 123 -9.44 -10.42 12.78
CA LEU A 123 -10.24 -10.97 13.87
C LEU A 123 -11.75 -10.83 13.58
N ASP A 124 -12.53 -11.81 14.03
CA ASP A 124 -13.99 -11.70 14.03
C ASP A 124 -14.43 -10.50 14.87
N TRP A 125 -15.19 -9.60 14.25
CA TRP A 125 -15.72 -8.41 14.91
C TRP A 125 -16.59 -8.75 16.12
N ASN A 126 -17.42 -9.78 16.03
CA ASN A 126 -18.33 -10.12 17.13
C ASN A 126 -17.56 -10.55 18.38
N LEU A 127 -16.45 -11.29 18.19
CA LEU A 127 -15.56 -11.68 19.29
C LEU A 127 -14.85 -10.48 19.91
N VAL A 128 -14.37 -9.55 19.08
CA VAL A 128 -13.68 -8.34 19.54
C VAL A 128 -14.65 -7.41 20.25
N ARG A 129 -15.84 -7.20 19.70
CA ARG A 129 -16.91 -6.40 20.31
C ARG A 129 -17.27 -6.92 21.70
N ALA A 130 -17.53 -8.22 21.83
CA ALA A 130 -17.86 -8.83 23.11
C ALA A 130 -16.73 -8.63 24.15
N ALA A 131 -15.46 -8.71 23.71
CA ALA A 131 -14.32 -8.43 24.59
C ALA A 131 -14.26 -6.96 25.03
N ILE A 132 -14.53 -6.01 24.11
CA ILE A 132 -14.60 -4.57 24.44
C ILE A 132 -15.74 -4.31 25.43
N GLU A 133 -16.95 -4.80 25.15
CA GLU A 133 -18.12 -4.61 26.01
C GLU A 133 -17.85 -5.13 27.43
N SER A 134 -17.32 -6.35 27.55
CA SER A 134 -16.98 -6.95 28.83
C SER A 134 -15.91 -6.16 29.61
N ALA A 135 -14.86 -5.68 28.94
CA ALA A 135 -13.80 -4.91 29.62
C ALA A 135 -14.27 -3.52 30.07
N MET A 136 -15.13 -2.89 29.27
CA MET A 136 -15.59 -1.51 29.52
C MET A 136 -16.76 -1.45 30.50
N GLU A 137 -17.42 -2.58 30.80
CA GLU A 137 -18.50 -2.65 31.80
C GLU A 137 -18.03 -2.22 33.19
N GLU A 138 -16.75 -2.44 33.53
CA GLU A 138 -16.18 -2.01 34.81
C GLU A 138 -15.96 -0.49 34.94
N LEU A 139 -16.29 0.29 33.90
CA LEU A 139 -16.07 1.74 33.79
C LEU A 139 -17.41 2.46 33.63
N ALA A 140 -18.26 2.39 34.66
CA ALA A 140 -19.61 2.95 34.64
C ALA A 140 -19.66 4.46 34.36
N ASP A 141 -18.63 5.19 34.77
CA ASP A 141 -18.46 6.64 34.73
C ASP A 141 -17.60 7.13 33.55
N VAL A 142 -17.43 6.30 32.53
CA VAL A 142 -16.71 6.61 31.29
C VAL A 142 -17.63 6.49 30.08
N ASP A 143 -17.60 7.50 29.21
CA ASP A 143 -18.27 7.48 27.92
C ASP A 143 -17.40 6.78 26.89
N VAL A 144 -17.85 5.61 26.44
CA VAL A 144 -17.11 4.76 25.52
C VAL A 144 -17.80 4.77 24.16
N LEU A 145 -17.11 5.32 23.15
CA LEU A 145 -17.51 5.28 21.75
C LEU A 145 -16.75 4.15 21.05
N VAL A 146 -17.45 3.17 20.49
CA VAL A 146 -16.82 2.07 19.75
C VAL A 146 -17.22 2.18 18.28
N PHE A 147 -16.24 2.34 17.42
CA PHE A 147 -16.43 2.39 15.98
C PHE A 147 -16.52 0.97 15.42
N GLU A 148 -17.58 0.69 14.68
CA GLU A 148 -17.81 -0.61 14.06
C GLU A 148 -17.03 -0.75 12.76
N PRO A 149 -16.51 -1.96 12.43
CA PRO A 149 -15.89 -2.23 11.15
C PRO A 149 -16.92 -2.07 10.04
N THR A 150 -16.82 -0.96 9.33
CA THR A 150 -17.54 -0.74 8.08
C THR A 150 -16.67 -1.23 6.91
N SER A 151 -17.30 -1.75 5.85
CA SER A 151 -16.66 -1.78 4.51
C SER A 151 -16.24 -0.38 4.06
N ALA A 152 -16.91 0.63 4.63
CA ALA A 152 -16.59 2.06 4.61
C ALA A 152 -15.46 2.49 5.57
N TYR A 153 -14.65 1.58 6.14
CA TYR A 153 -13.26 1.89 6.54
C TYR A 153 -12.37 2.12 5.29
N LEU A 154 -12.95 2.76 4.29
CA LEU A 154 -12.27 3.55 3.30
C LEU A 154 -11.50 4.56 4.14
N SER A 155 -10.20 4.41 4.21
CA SER A 155 -9.39 5.55 4.56
C SER A 155 -9.81 6.66 3.60
N ALA A 156 -10.44 7.69 4.14
CA ALA A 156 -10.98 8.77 3.34
C ALA A 156 -9.88 9.24 2.37
N PRO A 157 -10.23 9.53 1.10
CA PRO A 157 -9.26 10.02 0.13
C PRO A 157 -8.37 11.08 0.76
N LYS A 158 -7.06 10.94 0.55
CA LYS A 158 -6.10 11.89 1.10
C LYS A 158 -6.39 13.25 0.47
N GLN A 159 -6.70 14.25 1.30
CA GLN A 159 -7.12 15.58 0.82
C GLN A 159 -5.94 16.47 0.42
N SER A 160 -4.73 16.14 0.89
CA SER A 160 -3.53 16.92 0.62
C SER A 160 -2.31 16.02 0.52
N GLY A 161 -1.51 16.21 -0.52
CA GLY A 161 -0.22 15.56 -0.73
C GLY A 161 0.93 16.55 -0.88
N VAL A 162 2.08 16.04 -1.30
CA VAL A 162 3.25 16.89 -1.55
C VAL A 162 3.02 17.82 -2.74
N LYS A 163 3.54 19.04 -2.66
CA LYS A 163 3.55 19.95 -3.83
C LYS A 163 4.85 19.86 -4.62
N ALA A 164 5.99 19.70 -3.94
CA ALA A 164 7.29 19.67 -4.60
C ALA A 164 7.53 18.37 -5.37
N LEU A 165 7.77 18.48 -6.68
CA LEU A 165 8.17 17.36 -7.53
C LEU A 165 9.65 17.00 -7.37
N THR A 166 9.90 15.71 -7.47
CA THR A 166 11.21 15.11 -7.74
C THR A 166 11.12 14.36 -9.06
N ALA A 167 12.27 14.01 -9.67
CA ALA A 167 12.28 13.18 -10.89
C ALA A 167 11.43 11.91 -10.72
N ALA A 168 11.60 11.17 -9.63
CA ALA A 168 10.81 9.97 -9.35
C ALA A 168 9.29 10.24 -9.28
N ARG A 169 8.89 11.32 -8.61
CA ARG A 169 7.48 11.72 -8.48
C ARG A 169 6.87 12.09 -9.82
N ALA A 170 7.56 12.93 -10.60
CA ALA A 170 7.10 13.38 -11.90
C ALA A 170 6.99 12.20 -12.88
N LEU A 171 7.97 11.30 -12.89
CA LEU A 171 7.99 10.13 -13.76
C LEU A 171 6.83 9.16 -13.47
N ILE A 172 6.60 8.82 -12.20
CA ILE A 172 5.48 7.93 -11.84
C ILE A 172 4.13 8.58 -12.11
N ALA A 173 3.95 9.86 -11.76
CA ALA A 173 2.71 10.57 -12.02
C ALA A 173 2.41 10.65 -13.53
N GLU A 174 3.43 10.92 -14.36
CA GLU A 174 3.29 10.95 -15.82
C GLU A 174 3.00 9.57 -16.42
N LEU A 175 3.57 8.48 -15.88
CA LEU A 175 3.24 7.13 -16.33
C LEU A 175 1.78 6.78 -16.06
N VAL A 176 1.26 7.10 -14.86
CA VAL A 176 -0.16 6.91 -14.55
C VAL A 176 -1.01 7.72 -15.53
N ARG A 177 -0.68 9.00 -15.76
CA ARG A 177 -1.40 9.85 -16.71
C ARG A 177 -1.40 9.27 -18.13
N ARG A 178 -0.24 8.86 -18.64
CA ARG A 178 -0.11 8.28 -20.01
C ARG A 178 -0.91 7.00 -20.14
N TYR A 179 -0.88 6.15 -19.12
CA TYR A 179 -1.63 4.90 -19.11
C TYR A 179 -3.15 5.16 -19.08
N SER A 180 -3.63 6.08 -18.22
CA SER A 180 -5.06 6.40 -18.14
C SER A 180 -5.64 7.02 -19.41
N VAL A 181 -4.84 7.75 -20.19
CA VAL A 181 -5.27 8.31 -21.49
C VAL A 181 -5.64 7.23 -22.51
N LEU A 182 -5.19 5.98 -22.31
CA LEU A 182 -5.53 4.83 -23.15
C LEU A 182 -6.93 4.27 -22.84
N GLY A 183 -7.70 4.91 -21.96
CA GLY A 183 -9.06 4.52 -21.59
C GLY A 183 -9.13 3.39 -20.57
N LEU A 184 -8.03 3.12 -19.85
CA LEU A 184 -7.93 2.06 -18.85
C LEU A 184 -7.66 2.64 -17.47
N ASP A 185 -8.29 2.04 -16.46
CA ASP A 185 -7.98 2.33 -15.07
C ASP A 185 -6.60 1.79 -14.73
N CYS A 186 -5.75 2.67 -14.19
CA CYS A 186 -4.45 2.28 -13.66
C CYS A 186 -4.65 1.86 -12.20
N SER A 187 -4.15 0.69 -11.79
CA SER A 187 -4.17 0.29 -10.38
C SER A 187 -2.75 0.10 -9.85
N MET A 188 -2.61 -0.25 -8.57
CA MET A 188 -1.31 -0.60 -7.99
C MET A 188 -0.60 -1.70 -8.80
N LEU A 189 -1.33 -2.62 -9.43
CA LEU A 189 -0.74 -3.64 -10.31
C LEU A 189 -0.03 -2.98 -11.49
N GLU A 190 -0.74 -2.17 -12.29
CA GLU A 190 -0.18 -1.53 -13.47
C GLU A 190 0.96 -0.59 -13.10
N VAL A 191 0.82 0.19 -12.03
CA VAL A 191 1.88 1.12 -11.60
C VAL A 191 3.17 0.39 -11.22
N GLN A 192 3.08 -0.79 -10.61
CA GLN A 192 4.26 -1.63 -10.34
C GLN A 192 4.94 -2.09 -11.64
N LYS A 193 4.17 -2.42 -12.69
CA LYS A 193 4.74 -2.86 -13.98
C LYS A 193 5.32 -1.68 -14.77
N LEU A 194 4.61 -0.55 -14.80
CA LEU A 194 5.08 0.70 -15.40
C LEU A 194 6.41 1.14 -14.76
N ALA A 195 6.50 1.11 -13.43
CA ALA A 195 7.72 1.45 -12.71
C ALA A 195 8.88 0.47 -13.00
N TRP A 196 8.59 -0.83 -13.09
CA TRP A 196 9.56 -1.85 -13.48
C TRP A 196 10.15 -1.56 -14.87
N PHE A 197 9.28 -1.34 -15.87
CA PHE A 197 9.71 -1.04 -17.24
C PHE A 197 10.46 0.28 -17.35
N LEU A 198 10.03 1.30 -16.61
CA LEU A 198 10.71 2.59 -16.58
C LEU A 198 12.10 2.48 -15.98
N GLN A 199 12.25 1.84 -14.81
CA GLN A 199 13.56 1.65 -14.19
C GLN A 199 14.50 0.91 -15.14
N ARG A 200 13.99 -0.12 -15.83
CA ARG A 200 14.75 -0.83 -16.86
C ARG A 200 15.15 0.06 -18.05
N ALA A 201 14.24 0.88 -18.54
CA ALA A 201 14.52 1.81 -19.63
C ALA A 201 15.62 2.80 -19.23
N ILE A 202 15.50 3.40 -18.05
CA ILE A 202 16.49 4.32 -17.46
C ILE A 202 17.87 3.66 -17.36
N LEU A 203 17.95 2.46 -16.78
CA LEU A 203 19.22 1.74 -16.62
C LEU A 203 19.82 1.35 -17.96
N SER A 204 19.01 0.95 -18.95
CA SER A 204 19.48 0.61 -20.30
C SER A 204 20.09 1.80 -21.05
N MET A 205 19.74 3.02 -20.64
CA MET A 205 20.26 4.28 -21.20
C MET A 205 21.47 4.82 -20.43
N GLY A 206 21.95 4.12 -19.40
CA GLY A 206 23.06 4.57 -18.55
C GLY A 206 22.72 5.77 -17.67
N LEU A 207 21.44 6.10 -17.51
CA LEU A 207 20.98 7.21 -16.68
C LEU A 207 21.01 6.82 -15.20
N LYS A 208 21.21 7.83 -14.34
CA LYS A 208 21.10 7.65 -12.89
C LYS A 208 19.66 7.27 -12.54
N ASP A 209 19.46 6.20 -11.77
CA ASP A 209 18.12 5.79 -11.35
C ASP A 209 17.56 6.69 -10.23
N PRO A 210 16.52 7.51 -10.51
CA PRO A 210 15.87 8.32 -9.49
C PRO A 210 14.87 7.52 -8.64
N LEU A 211 14.39 6.37 -9.13
CA LEU A 211 13.34 5.56 -8.50
C LEU A 211 13.89 4.71 -7.35
N ARG A 212 15.11 4.15 -7.51
CA ARG A 212 15.82 3.33 -6.50
C ARG A 212 14.95 2.19 -5.96
N LEU A 213 14.19 1.56 -6.84
CA LEU A 213 13.30 0.46 -6.46
C LEU A 213 14.06 -0.86 -6.51
N GLU A 214 13.76 -1.69 -5.52
CA GLU A 214 14.26 -3.06 -5.42
C GLU A 214 13.08 -3.98 -5.68
N PHE A 215 13.08 -4.61 -6.87
CA PHE A 215 12.00 -5.49 -7.29
C PHE A 215 12.27 -6.93 -6.89
N SER A 216 11.22 -7.58 -6.40
CA SER A 216 11.18 -9.01 -6.13
C SER A 216 10.00 -9.67 -6.85
N PRO A 217 10.09 -10.96 -7.19
CA PRO A 217 8.98 -11.73 -7.74
C PRO A 217 7.83 -11.84 -6.73
N ASP A 218 6.61 -11.47 -7.10
CA ASP A 218 5.41 -11.57 -6.25
C ASP A 218 4.22 -12.18 -7.03
N ASN A 219 3.03 -12.10 -6.47
CA ASN A 219 1.78 -12.67 -6.95
C ASN A 219 1.48 -12.27 -8.39
N TYR A 220 1.73 -11.02 -8.79
CA TYR A 220 1.41 -10.47 -10.11
C TYR A 220 2.67 -10.09 -10.91
N GLY A 221 3.79 -10.78 -10.69
CA GLY A 221 5.07 -10.47 -11.36
C GLY A 221 5.98 -9.59 -10.49
N PRO A 222 6.89 -8.79 -11.07
CA PRO A 222 7.83 -7.97 -10.30
C PRO A 222 7.10 -6.95 -9.42
N TYR A 223 7.53 -6.82 -8.17
CA TYR A 223 6.94 -5.93 -7.17
C TYR A 223 8.03 -5.24 -6.34
N ALA A 224 7.89 -3.93 -6.11
CA ALA A 224 8.74 -3.17 -5.22
C ALA A 224 7.92 -2.54 -4.10
N ASP A 225 8.24 -2.90 -2.84
CA ASP A 225 7.56 -2.38 -1.65
C ASP A 225 7.73 -0.85 -1.51
N ARG A 226 8.93 -0.35 -1.88
CA ARG A 226 9.29 1.08 -1.83
C ARG A 226 8.42 1.96 -2.73
N LEU A 227 7.87 1.42 -3.82
CA LEU A 227 7.01 2.18 -4.72
C LEU A 227 5.74 2.67 -4.00
N ARG A 228 5.24 1.91 -3.01
CA ARG A 228 4.09 2.33 -2.21
C ARG A 228 4.33 3.65 -1.47
N HIS A 229 5.54 3.86 -0.95
CA HIS A 229 5.88 5.11 -0.27
C HIS A 229 5.95 6.28 -1.24
N LEU A 230 6.42 6.05 -2.47
CA LEU A 230 6.41 7.07 -3.51
C LEU A 230 4.98 7.45 -3.90
N LEU A 231 4.11 6.46 -4.09
CA LEU A 231 2.70 6.66 -4.40
C LEU A 231 1.92 7.35 -3.28
N ASP A 232 2.11 6.94 -2.02
CA ASP A 232 1.51 7.62 -0.86
C ASP A 232 1.98 9.08 -0.73
N SER A 233 3.18 9.41 -1.23
CA SER A 233 3.63 10.81 -1.27
C SER A 233 2.91 11.65 -2.34
N LEU A 234 2.49 11.01 -3.45
CA LEU A 234 1.75 11.64 -4.54
C LEU A 234 0.23 11.69 -4.28
N ASP A 235 -0.27 10.79 -3.42
CA ASP A 235 -1.67 10.70 -3.02
C ASP A 235 -2.18 12.04 -2.45
N GLY A 236 -3.37 12.47 -2.88
CA GLY A 236 -3.99 13.74 -2.49
C GLY A 236 -3.37 14.99 -3.13
N SER A 237 -2.56 14.84 -4.17
CA SER A 237 -1.97 15.99 -4.89
C SER A 237 -1.84 15.76 -6.38
N TYR A 238 -1.10 14.73 -6.77
CA TYR A 238 -0.83 14.36 -8.16
C TYR A 238 -1.55 13.07 -8.56
N LEU A 239 -1.78 12.20 -7.59
CA LEU A 239 -2.51 10.95 -7.75
C LEU A 239 -3.64 10.89 -6.73
N HIS A 240 -4.70 10.18 -7.07
CA HIS A 240 -5.87 9.96 -6.24
C HIS A 240 -6.38 8.53 -6.39
N SER A 241 -7.12 8.07 -5.39
CA SER A 241 -7.91 6.84 -5.39
C SER A 241 -9.21 7.13 -4.63
N GLU A 242 -10.23 6.27 -4.78
CA GLU A 242 -11.47 6.35 -3.99
C GLU A 242 -11.21 6.16 -2.48
N LYS A 243 -10.02 5.63 -2.15
CA LYS A 243 -9.46 5.49 -0.81
C LYS A 243 -8.05 6.05 -0.82
N ARG A 244 -7.36 6.01 0.32
CA ARG A 244 -5.92 6.24 0.30
C ARG A 244 -5.20 5.16 -0.51
N ILE A 245 -4.26 5.56 -1.34
CA ILE A 245 -3.48 4.64 -2.18
C ILE A 245 -2.72 3.61 -1.31
N ALA A 246 -2.28 4.00 -0.10
CA ALA A 246 -1.63 3.10 0.85
C ALA A 246 -2.52 1.94 1.34
N ASP A 247 -3.85 2.12 1.28
CA ASP A 247 -4.85 1.14 1.66
C ASP A 247 -5.50 0.45 0.46
N SER A 248 -5.17 0.90 -0.75
CA SER A 248 -5.77 0.37 -1.96
C SER A 248 -5.34 -1.05 -2.27
N GLY A 249 -6.34 -1.85 -2.69
CA GLY A 249 -6.12 -3.18 -3.22
C GLY A 249 -5.33 -3.17 -4.54
N PRO A 250 -4.84 -4.35 -4.99
CA PRO A 250 -4.04 -4.45 -6.20
C PRO A 250 -4.77 -4.03 -7.49
N PHE A 251 -6.11 -3.97 -7.47
CA PHE A 251 -6.97 -3.65 -8.62
C PHE A 251 -7.80 -2.38 -8.42
N GLU A 252 -7.61 -1.66 -7.31
CA GLU A 252 -8.35 -0.42 -7.09
C GLU A 252 -7.78 0.70 -7.97
N PRO A 253 -8.65 1.50 -8.64
CA PRO A 253 -8.20 2.57 -9.52
C PRO A 253 -7.38 3.65 -8.81
N ILE A 254 -6.34 4.10 -9.50
CA ILE A 254 -5.46 5.21 -9.18
C ILE A 254 -5.43 6.10 -10.41
N TRP A 255 -5.81 7.37 -10.27
CA TRP A 255 -5.84 8.31 -11.39
C TRP A 255 -4.98 9.54 -11.12
N PHE A 256 -4.61 10.21 -12.20
CA PHE A 256 -3.82 11.44 -12.18
C PHE A 256 -4.70 12.68 -11.99
N GLU A 257 -4.25 13.65 -11.21
CA GLU A 257 -4.92 14.95 -11.05
C GLU A 257 -4.72 15.82 -12.30
N ALA A 258 -5.77 15.94 -13.11
CA ALA A 258 -5.72 16.67 -14.38
C ALA A 258 -5.24 18.12 -14.23
N ALA A 259 -5.57 18.79 -13.12
CA ALA A 259 -5.13 20.16 -12.83
C ALA A 259 -3.60 20.28 -12.65
N ARG A 260 -2.89 19.18 -12.37
CA ARG A 260 -1.43 19.15 -12.22
C ARG A 260 -0.68 18.84 -13.51
N ARG A 261 -1.38 18.65 -14.63
CA ARG A 261 -0.78 18.25 -15.92
C ARG A 261 0.34 19.19 -16.36
N GLU A 262 0.06 20.50 -16.38
CA GLU A 262 1.03 21.50 -16.83
C GLU A 262 2.25 21.59 -15.90
N GLU A 263 2.03 21.47 -14.59
CA GLU A 263 3.10 21.47 -13.57
C GLU A 263 4.04 20.27 -13.76
N VAL A 264 3.49 19.07 -13.93
CA VAL A 264 4.29 17.85 -14.19
C VAL A 264 5.02 17.94 -15.52
N ALA A 265 4.35 18.42 -16.58
CA ALA A 265 4.97 18.59 -17.88
C ALA A 265 6.12 19.61 -17.84
N ALA A 266 5.95 20.75 -17.18
CA ALA A 266 7.00 21.76 -17.02
C ALA A 266 8.20 21.19 -16.25
N TYR A 267 7.96 20.41 -15.19
CA TYR A 267 9.03 19.77 -14.45
C TYR A 267 9.81 18.75 -15.30
N LEU A 268 9.10 17.93 -16.09
CA LEU A 268 9.73 16.94 -16.97
C LEU A 268 10.61 17.57 -18.05
N HIS A 269 10.28 18.77 -18.53
CA HIS A 269 11.10 19.50 -19.51
C HIS A 269 12.18 20.39 -18.85
N SER A 270 12.28 20.39 -17.52
CA SER A 270 13.34 21.09 -16.81
C SER A 270 14.64 20.26 -16.80
N GLN A 271 15.76 20.91 -16.50
CA GLN A 271 17.06 20.24 -16.32
C GLN A 271 17.04 19.13 -15.25
N GLY A 272 16.04 19.12 -14.36
CA GLY A 272 15.91 18.10 -13.32
C GLY A 272 15.40 16.74 -13.81
N ALA A 273 14.78 16.66 -15.00
CA ALA A 273 14.16 15.42 -15.47
C ALA A 273 14.11 15.21 -17.01
N ALA A 274 14.53 16.18 -17.82
CA ALA A 274 14.46 16.09 -19.29
C ALA A 274 15.12 14.84 -19.87
N ASP A 275 16.25 14.41 -19.29
CA ASP A 275 17.00 13.22 -19.72
C ASP A 275 16.18 11.92 -19.62
N TYR A 276 15.11 11.88 -18.81
CA TYR A 276 14.28 10.70 -18.62
C TYR A 276 13.09 10.62 -19.59
N ILE A 277 12.83 11.65 -20.40
CA ILE A 277 11.72 11.64 -21.38
C ILE A 277 11.83 10.46 -22.35
N PRO A 278 13.00 10.14 -22.94
CA PRO A 278 13.14 8.96 -23.80
C PRO A 278 12.83 7.64 -23.08
N ALA A 279 13.11 7.55 -21.78
CA ALA A 279 12.78 6.37 -20.99
C ALA A 279 11.26 6.22 -20.81
N LEU A 280 10.54 7.32 -20.57
CA LEU A 280 9.07 7.33 -20.53
C LEU A 280 8.48 6.89 -21.87
N GLU A 281 8.99 7.41 -22.99
CA GLU A 281 8.54 7.05 -24.34
C GLU A 281 8.77 5.57 -24.63
N LYS A 282 9.97 5.06 -24.31
CA LYS A 282 10.30 3.63 -24.44
C LYS A 282 9.36 2.76 -23.61
N THR A 283 9.03 3.17 -22.38
CA THR A 283 8.05 2.45 -21.55
C THR A 283 6.66 2.46 -22.14
N THR A 284 6.17 3.61 -22.63
CA THR A 284 4.84 3.70 -23.27
C THR A 284 4.78 2.84 -24.54
N ALA A 285 5.80 2.89 -25.40
CA ALA A 285 5.86 2.06 -26.61
C ALA A 285 5.95 0.57 -26.28
N LEU A 286 6.62 0.21 -25.19
CA LEU A 286 6.76 -1.19 -24.80
C LEU A 286 5.41 -1.84 -24.47
N ILE A 287 4.53 -1.12 -23.79
CA ILE A 287 3.25 -1.65 -23.30
C ILE A 287 2.11 -1.60 -24.34
N ASP A 288 2.33 -0.97 -25.50
CA ASP A 288 1.32 -0.81 -26.54
C ASP A 288 0.74 -2.16 -26.99
N GLY A 289 -0.57 -2.39 -26.86
CA GLY A 289 -1.22 -3.69 -27.09
C GLY A 289 -1.12 -4.71 -25.95
N PHE A 290 -0.50 -4.35 -24.82
CA PHE A 290 -0.42 -5.15 -23.59
C PHE A 290 -1.06 -4.45 -22.39
N GLU A 291 -1.82 -3.38 -22.60
CA GLU A 291 -2.23 -2.47 -21.53
C GLU A 291 -3.19 -3.11 -20.56
N SER A 292 -4.02 -4.08 -20.97
CA SER A 292 -4.92 -4.77 -20.03
C SER A 292 -4.17 -5.31 -18.78
N PRO A 293 -4.83 -5.44 -17.60
CA PRO A 293 -4.17 -5.97 -16.41
C PRO A 293 -3.47 -7.32 -16.63
N LEU A 294 -4.09 -8.21 -17.43
CA LEU A 294 -3.49 -9.48 -17.83
C LEU A 294 -2.25 -9.29 -18.70
N GLY A 295 -2.31 -8.39 -19.69
CA GLY A 295 -1.21 -8.06 -20.59
C GLY A 295 -0.02 -7.46 -19.85
N MET A 296 -0.28 -6.53 -18.92
CA MET A 296 0.73 -5.90 -18.09
C MET A 296 1.39 -6.92 -17.14
N GLU A 297 0.59 -7.82 -16.53
CA GLU A 297 1.11 -8.91 -15.70
C GLU A 297 1.99 -9.86 -16.52
N LEU A 298 1.52 -10.28 -17.69
CA LEU A 298 2.21 -11.18 -18.60
C LEU A 298 3.55 -10.58 -19.03
N LEU A 299 3.51 -9.38 -19.63
CA LEU A 299 4.68 -8.72 -20.19
C LEU A 299 5.76 -8.54 -19.12
N ALA A 300 5.39 -8.03 -17.94
CA ALA A 300 6.34 -7.80 -16.87
C ALA A 300 6.86 -9.10 -16.23
N THR A 301 6.04 -10.16 -16.19
CA THR A 301 6.48 -11.47 -15.67
C THR A 301 7.51 -12.11 -16.59
N VAL A 302 7.23 -12.15 -17.89
CA VAL A 302 8.16 -12.69 -18.89
C VAL A 302 9.44 -11.86 -18.91
N ASP A 303 9.29 -10.53 -18.88
CA ASP A 303 10.40 -9.61 -18.85
C ASP A 303 11.32 -9.81 -17.64
N TRP A 304 10.74 -9.97 -16.44
CA TRP A 304 11.48 -10.29 -15.22
C TRP A 304 12.26 -11.61 -15.35
N ILE A 305 11.63 -12.65 -15.92
CA ILE A 305 12.29 -13.94 -16.16
C ILE A 305 13.50 -13.76 -17.08
N LEU A 306 13.35 -13.01 -18.18
CA LEU A 306 14.45 -12.77 -19.12
C LEU A 306 15.62 -12.04 -18.48
N GLN A 307 15.39 -11.12 -17.54
CA GLN A 307 16.48 -10.38 -16.88
C GLN A 307 17.15 -11.17 -15.76
N GLU A 308 16.37 -11.80 -14.89
CA GLU A 308 16.87 -12.38 -13.65
C GLU A 308 17.29 -13.84 -13.83
N ARG A 309 16.60 -14.59 -14.69
CA ARG A 309 16.89 -16.01 -14.93
C ARG A 309 17.69 -16.23 -16.21
N LYS A 310 17.59 -15.31 -17.17
CA LYS A 310 18.27 -15.36 -18.48
C LYS A 310 18.12 -16.73 -19.19
N PRO A 311 16.89 -17.28 -19.27
CA PRO A 311 16.69 -18.52 -20.00
C PRO A 311 16.86 -18.28 -21.51
N GLU A 312 16.84 -19.35 -22.29
CA GLU A 312 16.62 -19.26 -23.74
C GLU A 312 15.33 -18.47 -24.03
N GLN A 313 15.34 -17.65 -25.07
CA GLN A 313 14.21 -16.78 -25.46
C GLN A 313 13.15 -17.56 -26.23
N SER A 314 12.67 -18.66 -25.64
CA SER A 314 11.69 -19.56 -26.21
C SER A 314 10.49 -19.75 -25.28
N VAL A 315 9.33 -20.05 -25.85
CA VAL A 315 8.10 -20.26 -25.07
C VAL A 315 8.30 -21.38 -24.04
N SER A 316 8.90 -22.50 -24.45
CA SER A 316 9.15 -23.66 -23.58
C SER A 316 10.04 -23.31 -22.38
N ALA A 317 11.11 -22.54 -22.59
CA ALA A 317 12.02 -22.13 -21.53
C ALA A 317 11.33 -21.17 -20.54
N VAL A 318 10.58 -20.18 -21.04
CA VAL A 318 9.79 -19.27 -20.18
C VAL A 318 8.75 -20.05 -19.37
N ARG A 319 8.05 -21.02 -19.97
CA ARG A 319 7.10 -21.87 -19.24
C ARG A 319 7.76 -22.69 -18.14
N ASN A 320 8.97 -23.18 -18.35
CA ASN A 320 9.72 -23.90 -17.34
C ASN A 320 10.11 -22.99 -16.17
N GLU A 321 10.46 -21.73 -16.45
CA GLU A 321 10.72 -20.74 -15.39
C GLU A 321 9.44 -20.33 -14.65
N LEU A 322 8.29 -20.26 -15.32
CA LEU A 322 6.99 -20.03 -14.65
C LEU A 322 6.62 -21.15 -13.67
N LYS A 323 6.96 -22.42 -13.98
CA LYS A 323 6.82 -23.55 -13.02
C LYS A 323 7.69 -23.36 -11.78
N ARG A 324 8.81 -22.68 -11.93
CA ARG A 324 9.80 -22.40 -10.87
C ARG A 324 9.72 -20.95 -10.40
N TRP A 325 8.54 -20.33 -10.51
CA TRP A 325 8.35 -18.94 -10.13
C TRP A 325 8.82 -18.72 -8.67
N PRO A 326 9.80 -17.85 -8.44
CA PRO A 326 10.41 -17.66 -7.11
C PRO A 326 9.51 -16.96 -6.08
N GLY A 327 8.30 -16.56 -6.47
CA GLY A 327 7.27 -16.09 -5.55
C GLY A 327 6.48 -17.23 -4.90
N ARG A 328 5.22 -16.97 -4.54
CA ARG A 328 4.32 -18.00 -3.98
C ARG A 328 4.03 -19.09 -5.01
N VAL A 329 3.96 -20.35 -4.55
CA VAL A 329 3.69 -21.50 -5.42
C VAL A 329 2.36 -21.35 -6.16
N GLU A 330 1.33 -20.86 -5.46
CA GLU A 330 0.00 -20.61 -6.02
C GLU A 330 0.04 -19.54 -7.11
N ALA A 331 0.94 -18.55 -7.00
CA ALA A 331 1.10 -17.52 -8.01
C ALA A 331 1.72 -18.09 -9.29
N GLY A 332 2.74 -18.96 -9.18
CA GLY A 332 3.33 -19.64 -10.33
C GLY A 332 2.31 -20.54 -11.05
N GLN A 333 1.54 -21.32 -10.30
CA GLN A 333 0.47 -22.15 -10.85
C GLN A 333 -0.62 -21.32 -11.53
N ARG A 334 -1.02 -20.17 -10.95
CA ARG A 334 -1.99 -19.26 -11.56
C ARG A 334 -1.46 -18.71 -12.88
N LYS A 335 -0.21 -18.23 -12.91
CA LYS A 335 0.45 -17.72 -14.12
C LYS A 335 0.49 -18.77 -15.22
N LEU A 336 0.81 -20.02 -14.91
CA LEU A 336 0.79 -21.11 -15.88
C LEU A 336 -0.58 -21.37 -16.50
N ARG A 337 -1.67 -21.17 -15.74
CA ARG A 337 -3.03 -21.30 -16.28
C ARG A 337 -3.44 -20.11 -17.15
N LEU A 338 -2.99 -18.90 -16.79
CA LEU A 338 -3.36 -17.66 -17.47
C LEU A 338 -2.51 -17.39 -18.72
N PHE A 339 -1.22 -17.69 -18.68
CA PHE A 339 -0.27 -17.39 -19.75
C PHE A 339 -0.12 -18.64 -20.63
N ASP A 340 -0.99 -18.78 -21.62
CA ASP A 340 -0.87 -19.82 -22.65
C ASP A 340 0.37 -19.58 -23.55
N ASP A 341 0.70 -20.56 -24.38
CA ASP A 341 1.90 -20.52 -25.24
C ASP A 341 1.87 -19.35 -26.21
N ARG A 342 0.67 -19.00 -26.71
CA ARG A 342 0.46 -17.89 -27.62
C ARG A 342 0.76 -16.56 -26.94
N LEU A 343 0.23 -16.34 -25.74
CA LEU A 343 0.47 -15.14 -24.94
C LEU A 343 1.95 -14.97 -24.58
N VAL A 344 2.60 -16.05 -24.15
CA VAL A 344 4.05 -16.03 -23.88
C VAL A 344 4.84 -15.70 -25.16
N GLY A 345 4.44 -16.26 -26.30
CA GLY A 345 5.05 -15.96 -27.60
C GLY A 345 4.92 -14.47 -27.98
N LEU A 346 3.73 -13.88 -27.82
CA LEU A 346 3.50 -12.46 -28.08
C LEU A 346 4.36 -11.57 -27.16
N ALA A 347 4.45 -11.91 -25.87
CA ALA A 347 5.28 -11.17 -24.92
C ALA A 347 6.77 -11.27 -25.30
N LEU A 348 7.27 -12.46 -25.63
CA LEU A 348 8.65 -12.64 -26.11
C LEU A 348 8.93 -11.81 -27.35
N GLN A 349 8.02 -11.83 -28.33
CA GLN A 349 8.13 -11.03 -29.54
C GLN A 349 8.28 -9.53 -29.23
N ARG A 350 7.44 -9.02 -28.32
CA ARG A 350 7.49 -7.63 -27.87
C ARG A 350 8.79 -7.27 -27.15
N LEU A 351 9.28 -8.16 -26.28
CA LEU A 351 10.43 -7.89 -25.42
C LEU A 351 11.79 -8.01 -26.12
N VAL A 352 11.89 -8.92 -27.08
CA VAL A 352 13.14 -9.24 -27.78
C VAL A 352 13.26 -8.49 -29.12
N GLY A 353 12.15 -7.96 -29.65
CA GLY A 353 12.14 -7.20 -30.90
C GLY A 353 12.13 -8.05 -32.18
N GLY A 354 11.56 -9.26 -32.13
CA GLY A 354 11.55 -10.20 -33.26
C GLY A 354 10.32 -10.06 -34.19
N GLN A 355 10.53 -10.24 -35.49
CA GLN A 355 9.46 -10.53 -36.46
C GLN A 355 8.65 -11.78 -36.05
N PRO A 356 7.40 -11.94 -36.55
CA PRO A 356 6.56 -13.09 -36.19
C PRO A 356 7.29 -14.41 -36.47
N LEU A 357 7.13 -15.38 -35.56
CA LEU A 357 7.54 -16.77 -35.80
C LEU A 357 6.72 -17.31 -36.98
N GLU A 358 7.25 -17.19 -38.20
CA GLU A 358 6.75 -17.94 -39.35
C GLU A 358 6.99 -19.44 -39.12
N GLY A 359 5.93 -20.23 -39.25
CA GLY A 359 6.05 -21.63 -39.65
C GLY A 359 5.87 -22.69 -38.56
N GLN A 360 4.63 -22.88 -38.11
CA GLN A 360 4.09 -24.24 -38.02
C GLN A 360 2.87 -24.34 -38.94
N LYS A 361 3.15 -24.53 -40.23
CA LYS A 361 2.17 -25.18 -41.10
C LYS A 361 2.10 -26.64 -40.63
N SER A 362 0.90 -27.03 -40.25
CA SER A 362 0.49 -28.40 -40.02
C SER A 362 0.91 -29.29 -41.20
N SER A 363 1.59 -30.38 -40.87
CA SER A 363 1.59 -31.62 -41.64
C SER A 363 1.07 -32.72 -40.72
#